data_AF-A0A2E9YN29-F1
#
_entry.id   AF-A0A2E9YN29-F1
#
_cell.length_a   1.000
_cell.length_b   1.000
_cell.length_c   1.000
_cell.angle_alpha   90.00
_cell.angle_beta   90.00
_cell.angle_gamma   90.00
#
_symmetry.space_group_name_H-M   'P 1'
#
loop_
_entity.id
_entity.type
_entity.pdbx_description
1 polymer ?
#
loop_
_entity_poly.entity_id
_entity_poly.type
_entity_poly.pdbx_seq_one_letter_code
_entity_poly.pdbx_strand_id
1 'polypeptide(L)'
;MLLRSGNDPKGKHVVILGRSNIVGKPLSNLLSLKGNGGDATVTLCHSMTNRLKDITQSADILVAAIGIPNFVTSDLVSPGVVAIDVGVNRIEDSTRSRGYRLTGDIDFEGVSSKASAITPVPGGVGPMTIAMLLKNTLDAVLRKI
;
A
#
# COMPACT_ATOMS: atom_id res chain seq x y z
N MET A 1 -9.79 0.79 1.93
CA MET A 1 -9.57 1.72 0.79
C MET A 1 -10.01 1.06 -0.50
N LEU A 2 -9.39 -0.06 -0.89
CA LEU A 2 -9.72 -0.87 -2.07
C LEU A 2 -11.22 -1.05 -2.36
N LEU A 3 -11.98 -1.63 -1.41
CA LEU A 3 -13.43 -1.82 -1.59
C LEU A 3 -14.20 -0.52 -1.83
N ARG A 4 -13.83 0.57 -1.14
CA ARG A 4 -14.52 1.87 -1.26
C ARG A 4 -14.24 2.54 -2.60
N SER A 5 -13.10 2.25 -3.22
CA SER A 5 -12.72 2.80 -4.54
C SER A 5 -13.05 1.87 -5.70
N GLY A 6 -13.81 0.78 -5.48
CA GLY A 6 -14.18 -0.17 -6.52
C GLY A 6 -13.05 -1.12 -6.95
N ASN A 7 -11.94 -1.15 -6.22
CA ASN A 7 -10.78 -1.99 -6.53
C ASN A 7 -10.79 -3.28 -5.70
N ASP A 8 -11.85 -4.08 -5.82
CA ASP A 8 -12.00 -5.35 -5.09
C ASP A 8 -10.77 -6.26 -5.31
N PRO A 9 -10.11 -6.77 -4.24
CA PRO A 9 -8.98 -7.69 -4.36
C PRO A 9 -9.37 -9.13 -4.70
N LYS A 10 -10.66 -9.48 -4.69
CA LYS A 10 -11.12 -10.85 -4.97
C LYS A 10 -10.61 -11.37 -6.31
N GLY A 11 -9.95 -12.53 -6.28
CA GLY A 11 -9.39 -13.21 -7.45
C GLY A 11 -8.15 -12.54 -8.05
N LYS A 12 -7.67 -11.43 -7.49
CA LYS A 12 -6.52 -10.69 -8.00
C LYS A 12 -5.22 -11.17 -7.36
N HIS A 13 -4.12 -10.99 -8.08
CA HIS A 13 -2.78 -11.14 -7.54
C HIS A 13 -2.34 -9.84 -6.85
N VAL A 14 -2.19 -9.90 -5.52
CA VAL A 14 -1.73 -8.80 -4.69
C VAL A 14 -0.29 -9.03 -4.28
N VAL A 15 0.59 -8.10 -4.64
CA VAL A 15 1.98 -8.10 -4.17
C VAL A 15 2.13 -7.07 -3.06
N ILE A 16 2.68 -7.49 -1.93
CA ILE A 16 2.95 -6.61 -0.79
C ILE A 16 4.46 -6.52 -0.61
N LEU A 17 5.01 -5.31 -0.74
CA LEU A 17 6.40 -5.02 -0.43
C LEU A 17 6.50 -4.62 1.05
N GLY A 18 7.18 -5.46 1.83
CA GLY A 18 7.41 -5.22 3.25
C GLY A 18 6.61 -6.20 4.11
N ARG A 19 7.28 -6.78 5.11
CA ARG A 19 6.74 -7.84 6.00
C ARG A 19 6.73 -7.43 7.47
N SER A 20 6.48 -6.15 7.75
CA SER A 20 6.40 -5.65 9.12
C SER A 20 5.20 -6.27 9.86
N ASN A 21 5.27 -6.28 11.20
CA ASN A 21 4.16 -6.75 12.04
C ASN A 21 2.96 -5.79 12.03
N ILE A 22 3.15 -4.55 11.58
CA ILE A 22 2.14 -3.48 11.67
C ILE A 22 1.43 -3.20 10.34
N VAL A 23 1.99 -3.63 9.21
CA VAL A 23 1.39 -3.44 7.88
C VAL A 23 1.43 -4.74 7.08
N GLY A 24 2.62 -5.19 6.69
CA GLY A 24 2.77 -6.25 5.68
C GLY A 24 2.11 -7.58 6.04
N LYS A 25 2.49 -8.15 7.18
CA LYS A 25 1.96 -9.44 7.67
C LYS A 25 0.45 -9.40 7.98
N PRO A 26 -0.09 -8.42 8.73
CA PRO A 26 -1.52 -8.38 8.96
C PRO A 26 -2.31 -8.15 7.67
N LEU A 27 -1.79 -7.35 6.73
CA LEU A 27 -2.45 -7.13 5.44
C LEU A 27 -2.45 -8.38 4.57
N SER A 28 -1.34 -9.14 4.53
CA SER A 28 -1.30 -10.40 3.77
C SER A 28 -2.32 -11.41 4.27
N ASN A 29 -2.48 -11.49 5.59
CA ASN A 29 -3.50 -12.33 6.20
C ASN A 29 -4.90 -11.82 5.82
N LEU A 30 -5.20 -10.53 6.01
CA LEU A 30 -6.52 -9.96 5.72
C LEU A 30 -6.97 -10.22 4.27
N LEU A 31 -6.07 -10.00 3.30
CA LEU A 31 -6.39 -10.12 1.88
C LEU A 31 -6.52 -11.58 1.41
N SER A 32 -5.93 -12.54 2.14
CA SER A 32 -6.05 -13.97 1.82
C SER A 32 -7.25 -14.65 2.49
N LEU A 33 -7.90 -14.00 3.46
CA LEU A 33 -9.11 -14.54 4.10
C LEU A 33 -10.25 -14.69 3.08
N LYS A 34 -11.09 -15.70 3.29
CA LYS A 34 -12.33 -15.86 2.51
C LYS A 34 -13.32 -14.74 2.82
N GLY A 35 -13.93 -14.16 1.79
CA GLY A 35 -15.04 -13.23 1.92
C GLY A 35 -14.73 -11.81 1.46
N ASN A 36 -15.60 -10.87 1.85
CA ASN A 36 -15.56 -9.49 1.37
C ASN A 36 -14.25 -8.80 1.76
N GLY A 37 -13.52 -8.27 0.77
CA GLY A 37 -12.21 -7.64 0.98
C GLY A 37 -11.04 -8.60 1.09
N GLY A 38 -11.26 -9.90 0.85
CA GLY A 38 -10.23 -10.92 0.76
C GLY A 38 -10.32 -11.71 -0.55
N ASP A 39 -10.13 -13.03 -0.48
CA ASP A 39 -10.08 -13.95 -1.63
C ASP A 39 -9.02 -13.56 -2.69
N ALA A 40 -7.95 -12.90 -2.28
CA ALA A 40 -6.84 -12.52 -3.15
C ALA A 40 -5.72 -13.57 -3.12
N THR A 41 -5.00 -13.72 -4.24
CA THR A 41 -3.73 -14.44 -4.25
C THR A 41 -2.65 -13.47 -3.78
N VAL A 42 -2.00 -13.73 -2.63
CA VAL A 42 -1.09 -12.76 -2.02
C VAL A 42 0.37 -13.24 -2.06
N THR A 43 1.25 -12.39 -2.59
CA THR A 43 2.71 -12.58 -2.54
C THR A 43 3.36 -11.52 -1.65
N LEU A 44 3.91 -11.94 -0.52
CA LEU A 44 4.61 -11.07 0.44
C LEU A 44 6.11 -11.02 0.13
N CYS A 45 6.58 -9.86 -0.31
CA CYS A 45 7.98 -9.60 -0.63
C CYS A 45 8.73 -8.91 0.51
N HIS A 46 10.06 -9.06 0.52
CA HIS A 46 10.95 -8.49 1.53
C HIS A 46 12.38 -8.30 0.98
N SER A 47 13.30 -7.81 1.81
CA SER A 47 14.69 -7.51 1.42
C SER A 47 15.44 -8.68 0.76
N MET A 48 15.15 -9.92 1.15
CA MET A 48 15.76 -11.13 0.55
C MET A 48 14.97 -11.72 -0.64
N THR A 49 13.97 -11.02 -1.17
CA THR A 49 13.17 -11.52 -2.30
C THR A 49 13.97 -11.40 -3.60
N ASN A 50 14.25 -12.53 -4.23
CA ASN A 50 14.88 -12.59 -5.54
C ASN A 50 13.86 -12.29 -6.66
N ARG A 51 14.34 -11.77 -7.80
CA ARG A 51 13.50 -11.45 -8.97
C ARG A 51 12.31 -10.56 -8.63
N LEU A 52 12.56 -9.54 -7.79
CA LEU A 52 11.52 -8.65 -7.28
C LEU A 52 10.71 -8.00 -8.41
N LYS A 53 11.39 -7.58 -9.48
CA LYS A 53 10.77 -6.95 -10.65
C LYS A 53 9.74 -7.85 -11.32
N ASP A 54 10.07 -9.12 -11.56
CA ASP A 54 9.15 -10.07 -12.20
C ASP A 54 7.89 -10.27 -11.33
N ILE A 55 8.07 -10.34 -10.01
CA ILE A 55 6.98 -10.50 -9.05
C ILE A 55 6.09 -9.24 -9.05
N THR A 56 6.67 -8.05 -8.91
CA THR A 56 5.90 -6.80 -8.83
C THR A 56 5.19 -6.47 -10.14
N GLN A 57 5.78 -6.84 -11.29
CA GLN A 57 5.12 -6.68 -12.60
C GLN A 57 3.94 -7.63 -12.79
N SER A 58 3.89 -8.77 -12.10
CA SER A 58 2.73 -9.67 -12.16
C SER A 58 1.56 -9.25 -11.27
N ALA A 59 1.66 -8.11 -10.56
CA ALA A 59 0.66 -7.66 -9.61
C ALA A 59 -0.51 -6.93 -10.30
N ASP A 60 -1.74 -7.33 -9.98
CA ASP A 60 -2.93 -6.51 -10.25
C ASP A 60 -3.02 -5.36 -9.25
N ILE A 61 -2.61 -5.63 -8.00
CA ILE A 61 -2.55 -4.66 -6.90
C ILE A 61 -1.16 -4.74 -6.27
N LEU A 62 -0.46 -3.61 -6.18
CA LEU A 62 0.82 -3.49 -5.50
C LEU A 62 0.67 -2.64 -4.24
N VAL A 63 1.09 -3.15 -3.09
CA VAL A 63 1.15 -2.41 -1.83
C VAL A 63 2.60 -2.18 -1.42
N ALA A 64 3.04 -0.92 -1.34
CA ALA A 64 4.38 -0.54 -0.90
C ALA A 64 4.37 -0.09 0.57
N ALA A 65 5.11 -0.82 1.42
CA ALA A 65 5.19 -0.56 2.87
C ALA A 65 6.59 -0.90 3.41
N ILE A 66 7.62 -0.37 2.77
CA ILE A 66 9.04 -0.65 3.05
C ILE A 66 9.78 0.53 3.70
N GLY A 67 9.25 1.75 3.62
CA GLY A 67 9.88 2.94 4.22
C GLY A 67 11.16 3.36 3.50
N ILE A 68 11.18 3.25 2.17
CA ILE A 68 12.29 3.68 1.31
C ILE A 68 11.71 4.61 0.24
N PRO A 69 12.08 5.91 0.23
CA PRO A 69 11.46 6.88 -0.65
C PRO A 69 11.66 6.55 -2.13
N ASN A 70 10.58 6.61 -2.91
CA ASN A 70 10.58 6.42 -4.37
C ASN A 70 11.22 5.12 -4.86
N PHE A 71 11.20 4.07 -4.04
CA PHE A 71 11.74 2.76 -4.40
C PHE A 71 10.96 2.09 -5.53
N VAL A 72 9.62 2.18 -5.49
CA VAL A 72 8.76 1.61 -6.54
C VAL A 72 8.70 2.58 -7.71
N THR A 73 9.51 2.31 -8.72
CA THR A 73 9.59 3.05 -9.98
C THR A 73 8.68 2.47 -11.05
N SER A 74 8.49 3.21 -12.14
CA SER A 74 7.60 2.82 -13.25
C SER A 74 7.97 1.47 -13.88
N ASP A 75 9.22 1.03 -13.84
CA ASP A 75 9.66 -0.25 -14.40
C ASP A 75 9.34 -1.46 -13.51
N LEU A 76 9.03 -1.25 -12.22
CA LEU A 76 8.61 -2.31 -11.29
C LEU A 76 7.12 -2.64 -11.40
N VAL A 77 6.35 -1.89 -12.19
CA VAL A 77 4.89 -2.06 -12.31
C VAL A 77 4.45 -2.33 -13.74
N SER A 78 3.35 -3.07 -13.86
CA SER A 78 2.66 -3.27 -15.14
C SER A 78 1.57 -2.21 -15.39
N PRO A 79 1.23 -1.92 -16.65
CA PRO A 79 0.09 -1.08 -16.98
C PRO A 79 -1.21 -1.60 -16.35
N GLY A 80 -2.04 -0.69 -15.84
CA GLY A 80 -3.31 -0.99 -15.20
C GLY A 80 -3.24 -1.36 -13.72
N VAL A 81 -2.04 -1.43 -13.12
CA VAL A 81 -1.89 -1.76 -11.69
C VAL A 81 -2.65 -0.80 -10.78
N VAL A 82 -3.19 -1.31 -9.67
CA VAL A 82 -3.63 -0.49 -8.54
C VAL A 82 -2.48 -0.38 -7.54
N ALA A 83 -1.94 0.82 -7.36
CA ALA A 83 -0.78 1.08 -6.51
C ALA A 83 -1.20 1.72 -5.16
N ILE A 84 -0.89 1.05 -4.05
CA ILE A 84 -1.15 1.54 -2.69
C ILE A 84 0.19 1.84 -2.01
N ASP A 85 0.41 3.11 -1.72
CA ASP A 85 1.58 3.64 -1.04
C ASP A 85 1.29 3.88 0.44
N VAL A 86 1.83 3.00 1.29
CA VAL A 86 1.75 3.09 2.76
C VAL A 86 2.95 3.86 3.32
N GLY A 87 4.02 4.02 2.55
CA GLY A 87 5.26 4.66 2.96
C GLY A 87 5.05 6.11 3.37
N VAL A 88 5.75 6.55 4.40
CA VAL A 88 5.82 7.96 4.80
C VAL A 88 7.26 8.28 5.13
N ASN A 89 7.94 8.88 4.15
CA ASN A 89 9.35 9.23 4.19
C ASN A 89 9.49 10.75 4.24
N ARG A 90 10.46 11.24 5.02
CA ARG A 90 10.83 12.67 5.07
C ARG A 90 12.03 12.90 4.17
N ILE A 91 11.92 13.85 3.25
CA ILE A 91 13.02 14.30 2.41
C ILE A 91 13.28 15.77 2.73
N GLU A 92 14.53 16.13 2.97
CA GLU A 92 14.94 17.51 3.18
C GLU A 92 14.49 18.41 2.03
N ASP A 93 13.88 19.54 2.38
CA ASP A 93 13.33 20.50 1.44
C ASP A 93 13.32 21.87 2.11
N SER A 94 14.34 22.67 1.82
CA SER A 94 14.52 24.02 2.37
C SER A 94 13.45 25.01 1.92
N THR A 95 12.67 24.68 0.89
CA THR A 95 11.54 25.51 0.43
C THR A 95 10.31 25.35 1.31
N ARG A 96 10.27 24.35 2.19
CA ARG A 96 9.15 24.09 3.11
C ARG A 96 9.45 24.66 4.49
N SER A 97 8.43 25.19 5.15
CA SER A 97 8.52 25.75 6.50
C SER A 97 9.01 24.75 7.57
N ARG A 98 8.82 23.44 7.33
CA ARG A 98 9.29 22.37 8.22
C ARG A 98 10.71 21.87 7.90
N GLY A 99 11.35 22.39 6.85
CA GLY A 99 12.66 21.93 6.36
C GLY A 99 12.63 20.57 5.65
N TYR A 100 11.45 19.97 5.48
CA TYR A 100 11.26 18.71 4.76
C TYR A 100 9.89 18.63 4.09
N ARG A 101 9.79 17.77 3.08
CA ARG A 101 8.53 17.32 2.49
C ARG A 101 8.31 15.84 2.78
N LEU A 102 7.06 15.41 2.72
CA LEU A 102 6.70 13.99 2.80
C LEU A 102 6.64 13.39 1.41
N THR A 103 7.09 12.15 1.29
CA THR A 103 6.94 11.33 0.09
C THR A 103 6.69 9.88 0.49
N GLY A 104 6.17 9.08 -0.43
CA GLY A 104 5.88 7.69 -0.18
C GLY A 104 7.01 6.76 -0.63
N ASP A 105 6.73 5.47 -0.65
CA ASP A 105 7.64 4.45 -1.18
C ASP A 105 7.57 4.34 -2.71
N ILE A 106 6.54 4.92 -3.33
CA ILE A 106 6.29 4.89 -4.76
C ILE A 106 6.69 6.23 -5.40
N ASP A 107 7.43 6.15 -6.51
CA ASP A 107 7.62 7.29 -7.41
C ASP A 107 6.28 7.60 -8.08
N PHE A 108 5.54 8.53 -7.47
CA PHE A 108 4.17 8.85 -7.85
C PHE A 108 4.07 9.31 -9.31
N GLU A 109 4.96 10.20 -9.75
CA GLU A 109 4.92 10.76 -11.11
C GLU A 109 5.17 9.65 -12.13
N GLY A 110 6.22 8.86 -11.96
CA GLY A 110 6.56 7.76 -12.86
C GLY A 110 5.47 6.68 -12.92
N VAL A 111 4.94 6.27 -11.77
CA VAL A 111 3.95 5.16 -11.68
C VAL A 111 2.54 5.61 -12.06
N SER A 112 2.16 6.86 -11.81
CA SER A 112 0.82 7.38 -12.15
C SER A 112 0.47 7.25 -13.64
N SER A 113 1.47 7.31 -14.53
CA SER A 113 1.29 7.15 -15.97
C SER A 113 0.84 5.73 -16.39
N LYS A 114 1.10 4.72 -15.54
CA LYS A 114 0.76 3.31 -15.79
C LYS A 114 -0.39 2.80 -14.92
N ALA A 115 -0.55 3.35 -13.72
CA ALA A 115 -1.50 2.86 -12.74
C ALA A 115 -2.95 3.19 -13.12
N SER A 116 -3.87 2.26 -12.90
CA SER A 116 -5.31 2.53 -13.00
C SER A 116 -5.83 3.31 -11.78
N ALA A 117 -5.18 3.15 -10.63
CA ALA A 117 -5.38 3.93 -9.42
C ALA A 117 -4.08 3.96 -8.61
N ILE A 118 -3.78 5.10 -7.99
CA ILE A 118 -2.60 5.28 -7.14
C ILE A 118 -2.94 6.15 -5.93
N THR A 119 -2.42 5.79 -4.75
CA THR A 119 -2.60 6.62 -3.55
C THR A 119 -1.49 7.66 -3.43
N PRO A 120 -1.80 8.95 -3.21
CA PRO A 120 -0.78 9.97 -3.02
C PRO A 120 -0.17 9.92 -1.61
N VAL A 121 1.07 10.40 -1.48
CA VAL A 121 1.69 10.68 -0.19
C VAL A 121 2.21 12.12 -0.20
N PRO A 122 1.70 13.01 0.67
CA PRO A 122 0.67 12.79 1.70
C PRO A 122 -0.76 12.67 1.13
N GLY A 123 -1.72 12.27 1.98
CA GLY A 123 -3.16 12.30 1.67
C GLY A 123 -3.79 10.94 1.33
N GLY A 124 -2.99 9.88 1.15
CA GLY A 124 -3.46 8.52 0.90
C GLY A 124 -3.76 7.72 2.16
N VAL A 125 -2.85 6.83 2.54
CA VAL A 125 -3.09 5.83 3.61
C VAL A 125 -3.08 6.44 5.02
N GLY A 126 -2.29 7.50 5.25
CA GLY A 126 -2.15 8.12 6.58
C GLY A 126 -3.49 8.52 7.26
N PRO A 127 -4.35 9.32 6.61
CA PRO A 127 -5.68 9.66 7.15
C PRO A 127 -6.56 8.45 7.43
N MET A 128 -6.47 7.40 6.59
CA MET A 128 -7.22 6.17 6.78
C MET A 128 -6.79 5.42 8.04
N THR A 129 -5.50 5.45 8.41
CA THR A 129 -4.99 4.83 9.65
C THR A 129 -5.67 5.41 10.89
N ILE A 130 -5.84 6.74 10.95
CA ILE A 130 -6.53 7.41 12.06
C ILE A 130 -8.02 7.04 12.07
N ALA A 131 -8.67 7.08 10.91
CA ALA A 131 -10.08 6.69 10.81
C ALA A 131 -10.33 5.25 11.24
N MET A 132 -9.44 4.31 10.90
CA MET A 132 -9.56 2.91 11.30
C MET A 132 -9.26 2.69 12.78
N LEU A 133 -8.37 3.47 13.39
CA LEU A 133 -8.21 3.47 14.85
C LEU A 133 -9.54 3.84 15.53
N LEU A 134 -10.15 4.95 15.13
CA LEU A 134 -11.43 5.39 15.70
C LEU A 134 -12.55 4.38 15.47
N LYS A 135 -12.61 3.77 14.28
CA LYS A 135 -13.56 2.69 13.99
C LYS A 135 -13.35 1.50 14.93
N ASN A 136 -12.11 1.07 15.12
CA ASN A 136 -11.81 -0.05 16.02
C ASN A 136 -12.15 0.28 17.48
N THR A 137 -11.91 1.53 17.92
CA THR A 137 -12.33 2.00 19.25
C THR A 137 -13.86 1.95 19.40
N LEU A 138 -14.60 2.42 18.40
CA LEU A 138 -16.06 2.36 18.40
C LEU A 138 -16.56 0.92 18.42
N ASP A 139 -16.02 0.05 17.57
CA ASP A 139 -16.37 -1.36 17.52
C ASP A 139 -16.11 -2.04 18.88
N ALA A 140 -15.02 -1.70 19.57
CA ALA A 140 -14.71 -2.23 20.89
C ALA A 140 -15.73 -1.81 21.96
N VAL A 141 -16.19 -0.55 21.93
CA VAL A 141 -17.23 -0.05 22.85
C VAL A 141 -18.59 -0.70 22.56
N LEU A 142 -18.95 -0.86 21.28
CA LEU A 142 -20.24 -1.43 20.88
C LEU A 142 -20.33 -2.94 21.10
N ARG A 143 -19.21 -3.66 21.03
CA ARG A 143 -19.19 -5.12 21.14
C ARG A 143 -19.57 -5.69 22.50
N LYS A 144 -19.85 -4.87 23.54
CA LYS A 144 -20.23 -5.25 24.92
C LYS A 144 -19.73 -6.67 25.26
N ILE A 145 -18.52 -6.74 25.81
CA ILE A 145 -17.94 -7.98 26.36
C ILE A 145 -18.95 -8.68 27.26
#